data_AF-A0A833Y4X4-F1
#
_entry.id   AF-A0A833Y4X4-F1
#
_cell.length_a   1.000
_cell.length_b   1.000
_cell.length_c   1.000
_cell.angle_alpha   90.00
_cell.angle_beta   90.00
_cell.angle_gamma   90.00
#
_symmetry.space_group_name_H-M   'P 1'
#
loop_
_entity.id
_entity.type
_entity.pdbx_description
1 polymer ?
#
loop_
_entity_poly.entity_id
_entity_poly.type
_entity_poly.pdbx_seq_one_letter_code
_entity_poly.pdbx_strand_id
1 'polypeptide(L)'
;PKWKHHSSGNYSVKSAYAALVLNTNTIAPDIIWKKLWDVKLQDRLKLFLWKVYNEILPTQLSLSHCLPLTENQVLCSLCHMENENLDHLFLNCIFSRFLWRNAPWPLDITCFTQAGIRNWVNIILNPSDKLQISASEVHNFQLFSTLAMDTLWFIRNQTTHNIANHTIHYFITKTQELYREHAKAWEMEPIESQHSWRPPESEDTFSITFDVAVRNNSSTSLAVCRNNQGTFQFVVAQNNRHVDPNLGEATAAFIGVQEAYTRQIAKVVLQGDSLNTIRSINNPHKAINWEIEGVDMVIILVTTGQMGVLPRHVPIIAELKPRILSVHEGIDVTMYLLSREFAFIHVKSVVDIVTIEVVP
;
A
#
# COMPACT_ATOMS: atom_id res chain seq x y z
N PRO A 1 -45.52 -18.57 17.46
CA PRO A 1 -45.43 -17.95 16.11
C PRO A 1 -44.93 -18.98 15.07
N LYS A 2 -45.65 -19.20 13.95
CA LYS A 2 -45.21 -20.07 12.84
C LYS A 2 -44.72 -19.21 11.66
N TRP A 3 -43.60 -19.58 11.06
CA TRP A 3 -43.04 -18.88 9.90
C TRP A 3 -43.92 -19.14 8.67
N LYS A 4 -44.54 -18.09 8.11
CA LYS A 4 -45.53 -18.21 7.02
C LYS A 4 -44.91 -18.49 5.64
N HIS A 5 -43.61 -18.27 5.48
CA HIS A 5 -42.92 -18.40 4.18
C HIS A 5 -42.12 -19.70 4.05
N HIS A 6 -42.46 -20.74 4.82
CA HIS A 6 -41.92 -22.09 4.64
C HIS A 6 -42.95 -23.12 5.10
N SER A 7 -43.15 -24.19 4.32
CA SER A 7 -44.18 -25.21 4.56
C SER A 7 -44.04 -25.94 5.90
N SER A 8 -42.81 -26.07 6.42
CA SER A 8 -42.57 -26.65 7.74
C SER A 8 -42.94 -25.73 8.92
N GLY A 9 -43.24 -24.46 8.67
CA GLY A 9 -43.50 -23.46 9.71
C GLY A 9 -42.29 -23.06 10.55
N ASN A 10 -41.11 -23.65 10.30
CA ASN A 10 -39.88 -23.37 11.00
C ASN A 10 -39.11 -22.21 10.34
N TYR A 11 -38.61 -21.31 11.17
CA TYR A 11 -37.75 -20.21 10.72
C TYR A 11 -36.33 -20.71 10.43
N SER A 12 -35.74 -20.24 9.33
CA SER A 12 -34.33 -20.39 9.04
C SER A 12 -33.85 -19.15 8.27
N VAL A 13 -32.56 -18.82 8.36
CA VAL A 13 -31.97 -17.72 7.58
C VAL A 13 -32.20 -17.92 6.08
N LYS A 14 -32.14 -19.17 5.61
CA LYS A 14 -32.41 -19.55 4.22
C LYS A 14 -33.86 -19.28 3.80
N SER A 15 -34.84 -19.67 4.62
CA SER A 15 -36.26 -19.46 4.32
C SER A 15 -36.68 -17.99 4.46
N ALA A 16 -36.03 -17.23 5.34
CA ALA A 16 -36.18 -15.78 5.44
C ALA A 16 -35.63 -15.07 4.19
N TYR A 17 -34.41 -15.42 3.76
CA TYR A 17 -33.79 -14.86 2.57
C TYR A 17 -34.59 -15.19 1.30
N ALA A 18 -35.02 -16.45 1.13
CA ALA A 18 -35.86 -16.84 -0.01
C ALA A 18 -37.19 -16.06 -0.04
N ALA A 19 -37.83 -15.85 1.11
CA ALA A 19 -39.06 -15.05 1.19
C ALA A 19 -38.84 -13.57 0.87
N LEU A 20 -37.70 -13.01 1.25
CA LEU A 20 -37.28 -11.64 0.92
C LEU A 20 -37.05 -11.50 -0.59
N VAL A 21 -36.26 -12.40 -1.18
CA VAL A 21 -35.93 -12.40 -2.61
C VAL A 21 -37.16 -12.62 -3.49
N LEU A 22 -38.09 -13.49 -3.07
CA LEU A 22 -39.33 -13.75 -3.81
C LEU A 22 -40.36 -12.61 -3.68
N ASN A 23 -40.33 -11.83 -2.59
CA ASN A 23 -41.21 -10.67 -2.43
C ASN A 23 -40.67 -9.41 -3.10
N THR A 24 -39.36 -9.34 -3.36
CA THR A 24 -38.81 -8.32 -4.22
C THR A 24 -39.01 -8.75 -5.67
N ASN A 25 -40.06 -8.22 -6.33
CA ASN A 25 -40.17 -8.21 -7.79
C ASN A 25 -39.04 -7.36 -8.41
N THR A 26 -37.77 -7.71 -8.16
CA THR A 26 -36.66 -7.22 -8.96
C THR A 26 -36.73 -7.99 -10.27
N ILE A 27 -37.47 -7.45 -11.24
CA ILE A 27 -37.61 -7.95 -12.62
C ILE A 27 -36.36 -7.62 -13.47
N ALA A 28 -35.30 -7.08 -12.87
CA ALA A 28 -34.00 -6.95 -13.54
C ALA A 28 -32.82 -7.34 -12.64
N PRO A 29 -32.67 -8.62 -12.25
CA PRO A 29 -31.36 -9.17 -11.96
C PRO A 29 -30.75 -9.61 -13.31
N ASP A 30 -29.61 -9.04 -13.71
CA ASP A 30 -28.49 -9.81 -14.30
C ASP A 30 -27.51 -8.95 -15.09
N ILE A 31 -27.96 -7.98 -15.90
CA ILE A 31 -27.05 -7.34 -16.87
C ILE A 31 -26.00 -6.46 -16.20
N ILE A 32 -26.40 -5.58 -15.27
CA ILE A 32 -25.46 -4.68 -14.58
C ILE A 32 -24.52 -5.46 -13.67
N TRP A 33 -25.02 -6.47 -12.96
CA TRP A 33 -24.19 -7.28 -12.07
C TRP A 33 -23.18 -8.12 -12.84
N LYS A 34 -23.62 -8.77 -13.93
CA LYS A 34 -22.72 -9.47 -14.82
C LYS A 34 -21.62 -8.55 -15.32
N LYS A 35 -21.98 -7.36 -15.83
CA LYS A 35 -21.01 -6.35 -16.26
C LYS A 35 -20.05 -5.95 -15.14
N LEU A 36 -20.56 -5.65 -13.94
CA LEU A 36 -19.76 -5.23 -12.78
C LEU A 36 -18.76 -6.32 -12.35
N TRP A 37 -19.17 -7.58 -12.34
CA TRP A 37 -18.30 -8.69 -11.94
C TRP A 37 -17.32 -9.09 -13.05
N ASP A 38 -17.69 -8.89 -14.32
CA ASP A 38 -16.84 -9.11 -15.50
C ASP A 38 -15.74 -8.04 -15.67
N VAL A 39 -15.84 -6.86 -15.01
CA VAL A 39 -14.80 -5.83 -15.10
C VAL A 39 -13.47 -6.37 -14.55
N LYS A 40 -12.36 -6.10 -15.25
CA LYS A 40 -11.00 -6.37 -14.78
C LYS A 40 -10.60 -5.37 -13.69
N LEU A 41 -11.12 -5.54 -12.49
CA LEU A 41 -10.75 -4.80 -11.28
C LEU A 41 -10.50 -5.78 -10.13
N GLN A 42 -9.85 -5.31 -9.07
CA GLN A 42 -9.78 -6.08 -7.82
C GLN A 42 -11.17 -6.22 -7.20
N ASP A 43 -11.48 -7.38 -6.61
CA ASP A 43 -12.82 -7.67 -6.09
C ASP A 43 -13.25 -6.71 -4.97
N ARG A 44 -12.30 -6.18 -4.18
CA ARG A 44 -12.56 -5.10 -3.21
C ARG A 44 -13.18 -3.87 -3.89
N LEU A 45 -12.64 -3.46 -5.04
CA LEU A 45 -13.11 -2.30 -5.81
C LEU A 45 -14.45 -2.59 -6.50
N LYS A 46 -14.68 -3.81 -7.00
CA LYS A 46 -15.99 -4.23 -7.52
C LYS A 46 -17.06 -4.17 -6.44
N LEU A 47 -16.76 -4.70 -5.25
CA LEU A 47 -17.66 -4.65 -4.10
C LEU A 47 -17.93 -3.20 -3.68
N PHE A 48 -16.93 -2.33 -3.73
CA PHE A 48 -17.10 -0.91 -3.48
C PHE A 48 -18.09 -0.28 -4.48
N LEU A 49 -17.91 -0.47 -5.79
CA LEU A 49 -18.87 0.00 -6.80
C LEU A 49 -20.28 -0.56 -6.58
N TRP A 50 -20.38 -1.84 -6.20
CA TRP A 50 -21.66 -2.45 -5.86
C TRP A 50 -22.33 -1.75 -4.67
N LYS A 51 -21.57 -1.41 -3.61
CA LYS A 51 -22.10 -0.65 -2.47
C LYS A 51 -22.54 0.76 -2.86
N VAL A 52 -21.78 1.42 -3.73
CA VAL A 52 -22.14 2.75 -4.26
C VAL A 52 -23.43 2.68 -5.08
N TYR A 53 -23.54 1.72 -6.00
CA TYR A 53 -24.71 1.55 -6.86
C TYR A 53 -25.99 1.27 -6.06
N ASN A 54 -25.88 0.45 -5.00
CA ASN A 54 -27.00 0.17 -4.10
C ASN A 54 -27.26 1.29 -3.08
N GLU A 55 -26.44 2.35 -3.07
CA GLU A 55 -26.51 3.49 -2.15
C GLU A 55 -26.49 3.11 -0.67
N ILE A 56 -25.72 2.07 -0.32
CA ILE A 56 -25.64 1.54 1.05
C ILE A 56 -24.39 1.99 1.83
N LEU A 57 -23.60 2.91 1.25
CA LEU A 57 -22.49 3.51 1.98
C LEU A 57 -23.01 4.47 3.07
N PRO A 58 -22.44 4.45 4.28
CA PRO A 58 -22.91 5.24 5.42
C PRO A 58 -22.50 6.72 5.30
N THR A 59 -23.18 7.47 4.42
CA THR A 59 -23.05 8.93 4.34
C THR A 59 -23.69 9.60 5.57
N GLN A 60 -23.30 10.83 5.90
CA GLN A 60 -23.91 11.53 7.03
C GLN A 60 -25.43 11.70 6.87
N LEU A 61 -25.90 11.99 5.66
CA LEU A 61 -27.34 12.09 5.41
C LEU A 61 -28.02 10.73 5.60
N SER A 62 -27.45 9.65 5.07
CA SER A 62 -27.98 8.29 5.27
C SER A 62 -28.04 7.89 6.75
N LEU A 63 -27.00 8.23 7.53
CA LEU A 63 -26.92 7.93 8.96
C LEU A 63 -27.94 8.74 9.77
N SER A 64 -28.28 9.97 9.35
CA SER A 64 -29.25 10.83 10.02
C SER A 64 -30.65 10.22 10.11
N HIS A 65 -30.98 9.28 9.22
CA HIS A 65 -32.25 8.55 9.28
C HIS A 65 -32.31 7.50 10.40
N CYS A 66 -31.15 7.07 10.91
CA CYS A 66 -31.03 6.01 11.92
C CYS A 66 -30.42 6.52 13.24
N LEU A 67 -29.77 7.68 13.24
CA LEU A 67 -29.07 8.27 14.37
C LEU A 67 -29.52 9.73 14.57
N PRO A 68 -29.59 10.22 15.82
CA PRO A 68 -29.96 11.60 16.11
C PRO A 68 -28.81 12.55 15.78
N LEU A 69 -28.67 12.94 14.51
CA LEU A 69 -27.69 13.91 14.02
C LEU A 69 -28.29 15.31 13.90
N THR A 70 -27.51 16.33 14.24
CA THR A 70 -27.86 17.75 14.03
C THR A 70 -27.66 18.18 12.57
N GLU A 71 -28.23 19.32 12.17
CA GLU A 71 -28.07 19.88 10.82
C GLU A 71 -26.61 20.07 10.40
N ASN A 72 -25.74 20.47 11.33
CA ASN A 72 -24.30 20.61 11.04
C ASN A 72 -23.59 19.26 10.89
N GLN A 73 -24.11 18.20 11.51
CA GLN A 73 -23.52 16.85 11.44
C GLN A 73 -23.91 16.09 10.17
N VAL A 74 -24.94 16.54 9.45
CA VAL A 74 -25.32 15.96 8.14
C VAL A 74 -24.56 16.55 6.96
N LEU A 75 -23.80 17.62 7.17
CA LEU A 75 -22.97 18.26 6.15
C LEU A 75 -21.82 17.35 5.70
N CYS A 76 -21.39 17.51 4.45
CA CYS A 76 -20.25 16.81 3.89
C CYS A 76 -19.01 17.01 4.75
N SER A 77 -18.38 15.90 5.14
CA SER A 77 -17.19 15.92 6.00
C SER A 77 -15.97 16.53 5.30
N LEU A 78 -16.02 16.70 3.97
CA LEU A 78 -14.94 17.30 3.18
C LEU A 78 -15.16 18.80 2.96
N CYS A 79 -16.32 19.19 2.41
CA CYS A 79 -16.56 20.58 2.03
C CYS A 79 -17.32 21.40 3.07
N HIS A 80 -18.07 20.76 3.97
CA HIS A 80 -18.94 21.40 4.96
C HIS A 80 -19.99 22.38 4.39
N MET A 81 -20.32 22.30 3.09
CA MET A 81 -21.25 23.24 2.43
C MET A 81 -22.65 22.68 2.18
N GLU A 82 -22.77 21.38 1.88
CA GLU A 82 -24.03 20.73 1.54
C GLU A 82 -24.17 19.40 2.29
N ASN A 83 -25.39 18.87 2.38
CA ASN A 83 -25.67 17.57 2.99
C ASN A 83 -24.90 16.44 2.29
N GLU A 84 -24.30 15.57 3.09
CA GLU A 84 -23.49 14.47 2.57
C GLU A 84 -24.37 13.31 2.12
N ASN A 85 -24.63 13.24 0.81
CA ASN A 85 -25.11 12.04 0.13
C ASN A 85 -24.09 11.60 -0.93
N LEU A 86 -24.33 10.48 -1.62
CA LEU A 86 -23.36 9.94 -2.59
C LEU A 86 -23.22 10.81 -3.84
N ASP A 87 -24.31 11.41 -4.31
CA ASP A 87 -24.28 12.35 -5.44
C ASP A 87 -23.41 13.58 -5.11
N HIS A 88 -23.61 14.17 -3.93
CA HIS A 88 -22.78 15.25 -3.47
C HIS A 88 -21.34 14.78 -3.32
N LEU A 89 -21.09 13.71 -2.56
CA LEU A 89 -19.75 13.25 -2.25
C LEU A 89 -18.95 12.93 -3.52
N PHE A 90 -19.52 12.26 -4.52
CA PHE A 90 -18.76 11.82 -5.70
C PHE A 90 -18.88 12.73 -6.92
N LEU A 91 -19.92 13.56 -7.03
CA LEU A 91 -20.20 14.36 -8.23
C LEU A 91 -20.22 15.89 -7.95
N ASN A 92 -20.79 16.37 -6.84
CA ASN A 92 -20.94 17.83 -6.62
C ASN A 92 -19.86 18.45 -5.74
N CYS A 93 -19.29 17.68 -4.82
CA CYS A 93 -18.33 18.15 -3.84
C CYS A 93 -17.14 18.81 -4.55
N ILE A 94 -16.66 19.95 -4.03
CA ILE A 94 -15.53 20.66 -4.62
C ILE A 94 -14.29 19.75 -4.77
N PHE A 95 -14.05 18.87 -3.81
CA PHE A 95 -12.95 17.91 -3.83
C PHE A 95 -13.06 16.96 -5.03
N SER A 96 -14.25 16.42 -5.26
CA SER A 96 -14.54 15.53 -6.39
C SER A 96 -14.41 16.26 -7.71
N ARG A 97 -14.95 17.48 -7.82
CA ARG A 97 -14.83 18.31 -9.02
C ARG A 97 -13.37 18.60 -9.38
N PHE A 98 -12.53 18.92 -8.40
CA PHE A 98 -11.10 19.12 -8.64
C PHE A 98 -10.39 17.81 -9.01
N LEU A 99 -10.73 16.69 -8.36
CA LEU A 99 -10.13 15.40 -8.66
C LEU A 99 -10.41 14.97 -10.11
N TRP A 100 -11.66 15.05 -10.56
CA TRP A 100 -12.06 14.67 -11.92
C TRP A 100 -11.50 15.60 -13.00
N ARG A 101 -11.30 16.89 -12.70
CA ARG A 101 -10.63 17.83 -13.62
C ARG A 101 -9.13 17.58 -13.78
N ASN A 102 -8.49 16.95 -12.79
CA ASN A 102 -7.08 16.59 -12.80
C ASN A 102 -6.84 15.09 -13.11
N ALA A 103 -7.89 14.40 -13.57
CA ALA A 103 -7.81 13.02 -14.02
C ALA A 103 -7.10 12.92 -15.38
N PRO A 104 -6.57 11.73 -15.75
CA PRO A 104 -6.04 11.48 -17.10
C PRO A 104 -7.07 11.73 -18.21
N TRP A 105 -8.36 11.56 -17.89
CA TRP A 105 -9.50 12.02 -18.69
C TRP A 105 -10.16 13.17 -17.93
N PRO A 106 -9.75 14.44 -18.17
CA PRO A 106 -10.36 15.58 -17.50
C PRO A 106 -11.86 15.64 -17.80
N LEU A 107 -12.68 15.58 -16.76
CA LEU A 107 -14.13 15.61 -16.87
C LEU A 107 -14.73 16.71 -16.00
N ASP A 108 -15.72 17.42 -16.52
CA ASP A 108 -16.62 18.20 -15.69
C ASP A 108 -17.70 17.27 -15.12
N ILE A 109 -17.39 16.66 -13.98
CA ILE A 109 -18.23 15.62 -13.36
C ILE A 109 -19.65 16.11 -13.05
N THR A 110 -19.85 17.43 -12.92
CA THR A 110 -21.16 18.04 -12.64
C THR A 110 -22.17 17.83 -13.77
N CYS A 111 -21.73 17.48 -14.98
CA CYS A 111 -22.63 17.08 -16.07
C CYS A 111 -23.41 15.79 -15.76
N PHE A 112 -22.95 14.98 -14.81
CA PHE A 112 -23.59 13.70 -14.45
C PHE A 112 -24.46 13.79 -13.20
N THR A 113 -24.43 14.92 -12.49
CA THR A 113 -25.16 15.12 -11.22
C THR A 113 -26.66 14.87 -11.35
N GLN A 114 -27.29 15.40 -12.41
CA GLN A 114 -28.75 15.29 -12.57
C GLN A 114 -29.21 13.84 -12.78
N ALA A 115 -28.38 13.02 -13.41
CA ALA A 115 -28.66 11.61 -13.67
C ALA A 115 -28.35 10.72 -12.44
N GLY A 116 -27.61 11.25 -11.47
CA GLY A 116 -27.31 10.62 -10.20
C GLY A 116 -26.19 9.58 -10.23
N ILE A 117 -25.82 9.11 -9.04
CA ILE A 117 -24.66 8.25 -8.80
C ILE A 117 -24.77 6.90 -9.49
N ARG A 118 -25.97 6.33 -9.61
CA ARG A 118 -26.20 5.06 -10.33
C ARG A 118 -25.88 5.20 -11.81
N ASN A 119 -26.26 6.33 -12.41
CA ASN A 119 -25.93 6.60 -13.80
C ASN A 119 -24.42 6.76 -13.97
N TRP A 120 -23.74 7.42 -13.02
CA TRP A 120 -22.28 7.52 -13.04
C TRP A 120 -21.60 6.14 -12.98
N VAL A 121 -22.04 5.25 -12.08
CA VAL A 121 -21.53 3.86 -12.04
C VAL A 121 -21.80 3.14 -13.36
N ASN A 122 -22.97 3.30 -13.98
CA ASN A 122 -23.25 2.71 -15.30
C ASN A 122 -22.30 3.20 -16.40
N ILE A 123 -21.91 4.48 -16.35
CA ILE A 123 -20.90 5.07 -17.25
C ILE A 123 -19.53 4.47 -16.99
N ILE A 124 -19.12 4.30 -15.72
CA ILE A 124 -17.86 3.61 -15.38
C ILE A 124 -17.88 2.19 -15.96
N LEU A 125 -18.98 1.46 -15.82
CA LEU A 125 -19.09 0.10 -16.36
C LEU A 125 -19.08 0.04 -17.89
N ASN A 126 -19.53 1.09 -18.59
CA ASN A 126 -19.59 1.15 -20.06
C ASN A 126 -19.21 2.55 -20.58
N PRO A 127 -17.92 2.94 -20.50
CA PRO A 127 -17.53 4.32 -20.78
C PRO A 127 -17.62 4.68 -22.27
N SER A 128 -17.45 3.71 -23.17
CA SER A 128 -17.49 3.94 -24.62
C SER A 128 -18.84 4.46 -25.11
N ASP A 129 -19.96 4.08 -24.49
CA ASP A 129 -21.31 4.46 -24.93
C ASP A 129 -21.62 5.95 -24.73
N LYS A 130 -21.05 6.57 -23.68
CA LYS A 130 -21.39 7.93 -23.26
C LYS A 130 -20.21 8.91 -23.34
N LEU A 131 -18.99 8.43 -23.12
CA LEU A 131 -17.78 9.26 -23.08
C LEU A 131 -16.90 9.08 -24.31
N GLN A 132 -17.26 8.17 -25.24
CA GLN A 132 -16.49 7.87 -26.47
C GLN A 132 -15.03 7.45 -26.17
N ILE A 133 -14.79 6.86 -25.00
CA ILE A 133 -13.47 6.34 -24.62
C ILE A 133 -13.12 5.15 -25.50
N SER A 134 -11.89 5.17 -26.04
CA SER A 134 -11.37 4.12 -26.92
C SER A 134 -11.34 2.77 -26.20
N ALA A 135 -11.56 1.68 -26.94
CA ALA A 135 -11.59 0.33 -26.36
C ALA A 135 -10.32 -0.03 -25.58
N SER A 136 -9.17 0.50 -26.00
CA SER A 136 -7.87 0.34 -25.32
C SER A 136 -7.78 1.04 -23.96
N GLU A 137 -8.54 2.12 -23.76
CA GLU A 137 -8.50 2.93 -22.54
C GLU A 137 -9.59 2.56 -21.54
N VAL A 138 -10.59 1.76 -21.94
CA VAL A 138 -11.73 1.38 -21.09
C VAL A 138 -11.29 0.85 -19.72
N HIS A 139 -10.32 -0.08 -19.70
CA HIS A 139 -9.83 -0.66 -18.45
C HIS A 139 -9.17 0.39 -17.55
N ASN A 140 -8.32 1.24 -18.13
CA ASN A 140 -7.62 2.28 -17.39
C ASN A 140 -8.57 3.34 -16.85
N PHE A 141 -9.60 3.72 -17.63
CA PHE A 141 -10.65 4.60 -17.19
C PHE A 141 -11.47 3.99 -16.04
N GLN A 142 -11.86 2.72 -16.16
CA GLN A 142 -12.57 1.97 -15.12
C GLN A 142 -11.77 1.93 -13.81
N LEU A 143 -10.48 1.61 -13.91
CA LEU A 143 -9.56 1.54 -12.79
C LEU A 143 -9.41 2.90 -12.11
N PHE A 144 -9.06 3.93 -12.88
CA PHE A 144 -8.91 5.29 -12.36
C PHE A 144 -10.20 5.78 -11.70
N SER A 145 -11.34 5.65 -12.39
CA SER A 145 -12.62 6.15 -11.91
C SER A 145 -13.05 5.50 -10.60
N THR A 146 -12.82 4.19 -10.48
CA THR A 146 -13.13 3.44 -9.26
C THR A 146 -12.20 3.81 -8.12
N LEU A 147 -10.89 3.95 -8.39
CA LEU A 147 -9.90 4.38 -7.40
C LEU A 147 -10.12 5.82 -6.93
N ALA A 148 -10.53 6.72 -7.81
CA ALA A 148 -10.87 8.10 -7.46
C ALA A 148 -12.02 8.15 -6.44
N MET A 149 -13.07 7.37 -6.68
CA MET A 149 -14.21 7.26 -5.75
C MET A 149 -13.81 6.54 -4.44
N ASP A 150 -13.04 5.45 -4.50
CA ASP A 150 -12.55 4.76 -3.31
C ASP A 150 -11.64 5.67 -2.46
N THR A 151 -10.78 6.47 -3.10
CA THR A 151 -9.88 7.42 -2.43
C THR A 151 -10.66 8.57 -1.78
N LEU A 152 -11.66 9.14 -2.48
CA LEU A 152 -12.57 10.13 -1.90
C LEU A 152 -13.29 9.56 -0.67
N TRP A 153 -13.81 8.34 -0.77
CA TRP A 153 -14.48 7.65 0.34
C TRP A 153 -13.53 7.42 1.53
N PHE A 154 -12.33 6.91 1.25
CA PHE A 154 -11.31 6.64 2.26
C PHE A 154 -10.88 7.91 2.99
N ILE A 155 -10.55 8.98 2.26
CA ILE A 155 -10.12 10.25 2.85
C ILE A 155 -11.27 10.89 3.62
N ARG A 156 -12.49 10.89 3.07
CA ARG A 156 -13.69 11.34 3.79
C ARG A 156 -13.79 10.63 5.15
N ASN A 157 -13.62 9.31 5.20
CA ASN A 157 -13.69 8.58 6.46
C ASN A 157 -12.57 8.96 7.43
N GLN A 158 -11.35 9.22 6.96
CA GLN A 158 -10.29 9.75 7.82
C GLN A 158 -10.69 11.10 8.44
N THR A 159 -11.28 12.00 7.65
CA THR A 159 -11.74 13.30 8.13
C THR A 159 -12.90 13.16 9.11
N THR A 160 -13.89 12.32 8.83
CA THR A 160 -15.02 12.04 9.74
C THR A 160 -14.55 11.48 11.08
N HIS A 161 -13.51 10.65 11.09
CA HIS A 161 -12.95 10.06 12.32
C HIS A 161 -11.83 10.90 12.96
N ASN A 162 -11.64 12.16 12.52
CA ASN A 162 -10.59 13.07 13.00
C ASN A 162 -9.18 12.46 12.96
N ILE A 163 -8.92 11.56 12.01
CA ILE A 163 -7.61 10.93 11.81
C ILE A 163 -6.68 11.90 11.07
N ALA A 164 -7.20 12.56 10.03
CA ALA A 164 -6.44 13.51 9.23
C ALA A 164 -7.37 14.46 8.46
N ASN A 165 -6.89 15.67 8.21
CA ASN A 165 -7.53 16.63 7.31
C ASN A 165 -6.57 16.92 6.14
N HIS A 166 -7.06 16.71 4.92
CA HIS A 166 -6.22 16.66 3.73
C HIS A 166 -6.57 17.79 2.76
N THR A 167 -5.56 18.34 2.11
CA THR A 167 -5.74 19.35 1.05
C THR A 167 -6.18 18.66 -0.24
N ILE A 168 -6.90 19.37 -1.12
CA ILE A 168 -7.30 18.85 -2.44
C ILE A 168 -6.11 18.28 -3.23
N HIS A 169 -4.93 18.90 -3.11
CA HIS A 169 -3.70 18.41 -3.74
C HIS A 169 -3.36 16.98 -3.29
N TYR A 170 -3.49 16.67 -2.00
CA TYR A 170 -3.26 15.33 -1.48
C TYR A 170 -4.20 14.29 -2.11
N PHE A 171 -5.49 14.61 -2.33
CA PHE A 171 -6.44 13.70 -2.98
C PHE A 171 -5.98 13.35 -4.41
N ILE A 172 -5.55 14.37 -5.16
CA ILE A 172 -5.09 14.22 -6.55
C ILE A 172 -3.83 13.37 -6.58
N THR A 173 -2.81 13.73 -5.81
CA THR A 173 -1.54 13.01 -5.76
C THR A 173 -1.75 11.56 -5.33
N LYS A 174 -2.52 11.33 -4.25
CA LYS A 174 -2.75 9.97 -3.74
C LYS A 174 -3.51 9.10 -4.73
N THR A 175 -4.53 9.64 -5.40
CA THR A 175 -5.28 8.91 -6.43
C THR A 175 -4.38 8.56 -7.62
N GLN A 176 -3.53 9.49 -8.05
CA GLN A 176 -2.59 9.26 -9.16
C GLN A 176 -1.51 8.23 -8.81
N GLU A 177 -0.98 8.25 -7.58
CA GLU A 177 -0.04 7.24 -7.08
C GLU A 177 -0.66 5.84 -7.10
N LEU A 178 -1.83 5.69 -6.46
CA LEU A 178 -2.55 4.42 -6.42
C LEU A 178 -2.87 3.93 -7.83
N TYR A 179 -3.34 4.81 -8.72
CA TYR A 179 -3.60 4.45 -10.10
C TYR A 179 -2.35 3.93 -10.81
N ARG A 180 -1.20 4.60 -10.66
CA ARG A 180 0.08 4.14 -11.27
C ARG A 180 0.51 2.79 -10.72
N GLU A 181 0.39 2.57 -9.41
CA GLU A 181 0.71 1.29 -8.77
C GLU A 181 -0.19 0.16 -9.31
N HIS A 182 -1.50 0.37 -9.33
CA HIS A 182 -2.45 -0.62 -9.83
C HIS A 182 -2.29 -0.86 -11.34
N ALA A 183 -2.13 0.19 -12.15
CA ALA A 183 -1.95 0.05 -13.59
C ALA A 183 -0.71 -0.79 -13.92
N LYS A 184 0.43 -0.51 -13.26
CA LYS A 184 1.65 -1.32 -13.39
C LYS A 184 1.43 -2.77 -12.97
N ALA A 185 0.68 -3.00 -11.88
CA ALA A 185 0.39 -4.36 -11.43
C ALA A 185 -0.48 -5.15 -12.43
N TRP A 186 -1.35 -4.47 -13.20
CA TRP A 186 -2.13 -5.08 -14.26
C TRP A 186 -1.36 -5.29 -15.57
N GLU A 187 -0.30 -4.51 -15.81
CA GLU A 187 0.64 -4.73 -16.92
C GLU A 187 1.62 -5.88 -16.66
N MET A 188 1.86 -6.20 -15.38
CA MET A 188 2.68 -7.35 -15.02
C MET A 188 1.98 -8.64 -15.43
N GLU A 189 2.65 -9.46 -16.24
CA GLU A 189 2.20 -10.82 -16.47
C GLU A 189 2.14 -11.55 -15.13
N PRO A 190 1.02 -12.24 -14.81
CA PRO A 190 0.97 -13.08 -13.64
C PRO A 190 2.06 -14.14 -13.79
N ILE A 191 3.16 -13.94 -13.09
CA ILE A 191 4.12 -15.00 -12.87
C ILE A 191 3.30 -16.07 -12.14
N GLU A 192 3.00 -17.19 -12.80
CA GLU A 192 2.46 -18.38 -12.16
C GLU A 192 3.50 -18.81 -11.11
N SER A 193 3.42 -18.22 -9.93
CA SER A 193 4.26 -18.62 -8.82
C SER A 193 3.72 -19.95 -8.34
N GLN A 194 4.32 -21.04 -8.84
CA GLN A 194 4.21 -22.38 -8.24
C GLN A 194 4.78 -22.44 -6.80
N HIS A 195 5.03 -21.29 -6.17
CA HIS A 195 5.64 -21.15 -4.86
C HIS A 195 4.56 -21.19 -3.78
N SER A 196 3.89 -22.34 -3.67
CA SER A 196 3.35 -22.75 -2.38
C SER A 196 4.53 -22.86 -1.40
N TRP A 197 4.37 -22.41 -0.16
CA TRP A 197 5.39 -22.64 0.87
C TRP A 197 5.77 -24.13 0.91
N ARG A 198 7.07 -24.42 0.93
CA ARG A 198 7.61 -25.78 1.07
C ARG A 198 8.75 -25.76 2.09
N PRO A 199 8.86 -26.80 2.93
CA PRO A 199 10.00 -26.92 3.80
C PRO A 199 11.29 -27.19 2.99
N PRO A 200 12.48 -26.95 3.57
CA PRO A 200 13.74 -27.26 2.91
C PRO A 200 13.87 -28.76 2.60
N GLU A 201 14.57 -29.09 1.52
CA GLU A 201 14.75 -30.49 1.09
C GLU A 201 15.73 -31.27 1.99
N SER A 202 16.78 -30.60 2.49
CA SER A 202 17.85 -31.22 3.27
C SER A 202 17.53 -31.29 4.76
N GLU A 203 17.83 -32.43 5.40
CA GLU A 203 17.65 -32.64 6.85
C GLU A 203 18.42 -31.67 7.75
N ASP A 204 19.54 -31.12 7.26
CA ASP A 204 20.40 -30.19 7.99
C ASP A 204 20.01 -28.71 7.79
N THR A 205 18.95 -28.45 7.02
CA THR A 205 18.57 -27.11 6.60
C THR A 205 17.20 -26.72 7.18
N PHE A 206 17.13 -25.51 7.72
CA PHE A 206 15.94 -24.98 8.37
C PHE A 206 15.37 -23.81 7.57
N SER A 207 14.06 -23.65 7.52
CA SER A 207 13.42 -22.49 6.89
C SER A 207 13.11 -21.43 7.93
N ILE A 208 13.46 -20.18 7.65
CA ILE A 208 13.07 -19.02 8.44
C ILE A 208 12.10 -18.19 7.61
N THR A 209 10.84 -18.17 8.02
CA THR A 209 9.83 -17.25 7.48
C THR A 209 9.75 -16.01 8.33
N PHE A 210 9.72 -14.83 7.74
CA PHE A 210 9.73 -13.55 8.48
C PHE A 210 8.70 -12.57 7.90
N ASP A 211 8.25 -11.64 8.74
CA ASP A 211 7.25 -10.60 8.41
C ASP A 211 7.37 -9.43 9.41
N VAL A 212 6.85 -8.26 9.05
CA VAL A 212 6.71 -7.12 9.95
C VAL A 212 5.28 -6.57 10.02
N ALA A 213 4.80 -6.40 11.25
CA ALA A 213 3.58 -5.63 11.51
C ALA A 213 3.94 -4.17 11.80
N VAL A 214 3.58 -3.25 10.89
CA VAL A 214 3.79 -1.81 11.09
C VAL A 214 2.55 -1.15 11.72
N ARG A 215 2.77 -0.32 12.75
CA ARG A 215 1.77 0.59 13.34
C ARG A 215 2.29 2.03 13.31
N ASN A 216 1.43 2.99 13.68
CA ASN A 216 1.71 4.42 13.58
C ASN A 216 3.07 4.87 14.18
N ASN A 217 3.48 4.30 15.31
CA ASN A 217 4.69 4.73 16.05
C ASN A 217 5.69 3.59 16.32
N SER A 218 5.41 2.38 15.84
CA SER A 218 6.25 1.21 16.11
C SER A 218 6.00 0.14 15.07
N SER A 219 6.98 -0.71 14.86
CA SER A 219 6.80 -1.96 14.13
C SER A 219 7.15 -3.15 15.00
N THR A 220 6.60 -4.31 14.68
CA THR A 220 6.96 -5.58 15.30
C THR A 220 7.44 -6.53 14.22
N SER A 221 8.74 -6.81 14.22
CA SER A 221 9.38 -7.78 13.34
C SER A 221 9.26 -9.17 13.96
N LEU A 222 8.94 -10.19 13.17
CA LEU A 222 8.79 -11.56 13.65
C LEU A 222 9.41 -12.55 12.66
N ALA A 223 10.10 -13.56 13.19
CA ALA A 223 10.61 -14.67 12.40
C ALA A 223 10.29 -16.02 13.04
N VAL A 224 9.88 -16.98 12.22
CA VAL A 224 9.53 -18.34 12.61
C VAL A 224 10.45 -19.32 11.90
N CYS A 225 11.09 -20.20 12.67
CA CYS A 225 11.94 -21.25 12.14
C CYS A 225 11.23 -22.61 12.15
N ARG A 226 11.38 -23.37 11.06
CA ARG A 226 10.88 -24.74 10.89
C ARG A 226 11.97 -25.64 10.31
N ASN A 227 11.93 -26.94 10.61
CA ASN A 227 12.83 -27.93 10.01
C ASN A 227 12.35 -28.39 8.61
N ASN A 228 13.07 -29.35 8.02
CA ASN A 228 12.76 -29.95 6.72
C ASN A 228 11.41 -30.72 6.66
N GLN A 229 10.81 -31.05 7.80
CA GLN A 229 9.46 -31.63 7.88
C GLN A 229 8.38 -30.56 8.05
N GLY A 230 8.76 -29.28 8.11
CA GLY A 230 7.85 -28.18 8.42
C GLY A 230 7.48 -28.07 9.90
N THR A 231 8.15 -28.81 10.78
CA THR A 231 7.92 -28.77 12.22
C THR A 231 8.52 -27.52 12.82
N PHE A 232 7.69 -26.77 13.56
CA PHE A 232 8.09 -25.59 14.32
C PHE A 232 9.29 -25.86 15.23
N GLN A 233 10.26 -24.95 15.21
CA GLN A 233 11.45 -25.01 16.06
C GLN A 233 11.49 -23.86 17.06
N PHE A 234 11.35 -22.62 16.57
CA PHE A 234 11.29 -21.43 17.41
C PHE A 234 10.61 -20.27 16.69
N VAL A 235 10.25 -19.26 17.47
CA VAL A 235 9.82 -17.94 17.01
C VAL A 235 10.61 -16.88 17.77
N VAL A 236 11.01 -15.83 17.06
CA VAL A 236 11.58 -14.63 17.65
C VAL A 236 10.76 -13.42 17.19
N ALA A 237 10.56 -12.46 18.09
CA ALA A 237 9.87 -11.23 17.79
C ALA A 237 10.59 -10.06 18.44
N GLN A 238 10.63 -8.93 17.75
CA GLN A 238 11.25 -7.70 18.21
C GLN A 238 10.33 -6.51 17.94
N ASN A 239 10.13 -5.67 18.96
CA ASN A 239 9.49 -4.38 18.78
C ASN A 239 10.52 -3.34 18.39
N ASN A 240 10.27 -2.63 17.30
CA ASN A 240 11.14 -1.59 16.79
C ASN A 240 10.47 -0.22 16.89
N ARG A 241 11.31 0.81 16.98
CA ARG A 241 10.88 2.22 16.97
C ARG A 241 10.73 2.78 15.56
N HIS A 242 11.31 2.14 14.55
CA HIS A 242 11.10 2.52 13.16
C HIS A 242 9.76 1.94 12.64
N VAL A 243 9.18 2.63 11.66
CA VAL A 243 7.92 2.27 11.01
C VAL A 243 8.09 1.98 9.52
N ASP A 244 9.33 1.97 9.03
CA ASP A 244 9.62 1.60 7.65
C ASP A 244 9.38 0.09 7.45
N PRO A 245 8.50 -0.32 6.52
CA PRO A 245 8.22 -1.72 6.25
C PRO A 245 9.43 -2.50 5.72
N ASN A 246 10.25 -1.94 4.81
CA ASN A 246 11.41 -2.64 4.26
C ASN A 246 12.46 -2.89 5.36
N LEU A 247 12.69 -1.89 6.22
CA LEU A 247 13.57 -2.04 7.37
C LEU A 247 13.01 -3.05 8.38
N GLY A 248 11.70 -3.04 8.58
CA GLY A 248 10.97 -4.02 9.36
C GLY A 248 11.17 -5.46 8.90
N GLU A 249 11.05 -5.70 7.61
CA GLU A 249 11.28 -6.99 6.94
C GLU A 249 12.74 -7.44 7.09
N ALA A 250 13.69 -6.55 6.79
CA ALA A 250 15.12 -6.84 6.93
C ALA A 250 15.48 -7.16 8.39
N THR A 251 14.91 -6.41 9.34
CA THR A 251 15.08 -6.67 10.78
C THR A 251 14.50 -8.03 11.16
N ALA A 252 13.32 -8.39 10.64
CA ALA A 252 12.70 -9.69 10.89
C ALA A 252 13.56 -10.85 10.38
N ALA A 253 14.10 -10.74 9.16
CA ALA A 253 15.06 -11.71 8.64
C ALA A 253 16.31 -11.81 9.52
N PHE A 254 16.88 -10.67 9.90
CA PHE A 254 18.10 -10.59 10.71
C PHE A 254 17.94 -11.25 12.08
N ILE A 255 16.89 -10.92 12.85
CA ILE A 255 16.67 -11.53 14.17
C ILE A 255 16.44 -13.04 14.07
N GLY A 256 15.80 -13.50 12.99
CA GLY A 256 15.60 -14.93 12.74
C GLY A 256 16.93 -15.66 12.53
N VAL A 257 17.82 -15.11 11.72
CA VAL A 257 19.16 -15.67 11.49
C VAL A 257 20.01 -15.61 12.75
N GLN A 258 19.94 -14.51 13.51
CA GLN A 258 20.66 -14.35 14.76
C GLN A 258 20.25 -15.42 15.79
N GLU A 259 18.94 -15.65 15.96
CA GLU A 259 18.44 -16.69 16.86
C GLU A 259 18.83 -18.11 16.37
N ALA A 260 18.82 -18.35 15.06
CA ALA A 260 19.30 -19.60 14.48
C ALA A 260 20.79 -19.84 14.79
N TYR A 261 21.62 -18.79 14.66
CA TYR A 261 23.04 -18.85 15.00
C TYR A 261 23.27 -19.14 16.48
N THR A 262 22.53 -18.48 17.39
CA THR A 262 22.59 -18.76 18.83
C THR A 262 22.23 -20.21 19.16
N ARG A 263 21.34 -20.81 18.37
CA ARG A 263 20.92 -22.22 18.48
C ARG A 263 21.81 -23.19 17.70
N GLN A 264 22.94 -22.72 17.16
CA GLN A 264 23.91 -23.53 16.40
C GLN A 264 23.31 -24.18 15.14
N ILE A 265 22.30 -23.54 14.53
CA ILE A 265 21.76 -23.96 13.25
C ILE A 265 22.65 -23.40 12.14
N ALA A 266 23.37 -24.29 11.45
CA ALA A 266 24.38 -23.90 10.48
C ALA A 266 23.81 -23.50 9.11
N LYS A 267 22.67 -24.08 8.70
CA LYS A 267 22.07 -23.86 7.37
C LYS A 267 20.63 -23.42 7.49
N VAL A 268 20.35 -22.25 6.93
CA VAL A 268 19.01 -21.66 6.90
C VAL A 268 18.64 -21.21 5.50
N VAL A 269 17.35 -21.31 5.18
CA VAL A 269 16.73 -20.74 3.99
C VAL A 269 15.75 -19.67 4.42
N LEU A 270 15.97 -18.44 3.98
CA LEU A 270 15.08 -17.32 4.26
C LEU A 270 13.94 -17.28 3.26
N GLN A 271 12.71 -17.13 3.76
CA GLN A 271 11.49 -17.11 2.97
C GLN A 271 10.66 -15.89 3.40
N GLY A 272 10.52 -14.89 2.52
CA GLY A 272 9.75 -13.68 2.77
C GLY A 272 9.08 -13.18 1.49
N ASP A 273 8.04 -12.37 1.62
CA ASP A 273 7.26 -11.82 0.52
C ASP A 273 7.79 -10.44 0.04
N SER A 274 8.67 -9.80 0.81
CA SER A 274 9.38 -8.59 0.39
C SER A 274 10.47 -8.91 -0.64
N LEU A 275 10.13 -8.73 -1.93
CA LEU A 275 11.06 -8.89 -3.04
C LEU A 275 12.31 -8.00 -2.90
N ASN A 276 12.15 -6.79 -2.36
CA ASN A 276 13.26 -5.87 -2.11
C ASN A 276 14.24 -6.46 -1.09
N THR A 277 13.74 -6.92 0.05
CA THR A 277 14.55 -7.55 1.10
C THR A 277 15.26 -8.80 0.59
N ILE A 278 14.53 -9.68 -0.12
CA ILE A 278 15.10 -10.92 -0.68
C ILE A 278 16.17 -10.63 -1.74
N ARG A 279 15.96 -9.64 -2.62
CA ARG A 279 16.96 -9.24 -3.61
C ARG A 279 18.23 -8.69 -2.95
N SER A 280 18.08 -7.87 -1.91
CA SER A 280 19.21 -7.30 -1.17
C SER A 280 20.03 -8.38 -0.45
N ILE A 281 19.37 -9.37 0.16
CA ILE A 281 20.05 -10.50 0.82
C ILE A 281 20.80 -11.37 -0.21
N ASN A 282 20.17 -11.66 -1.36
CA ASN A 282 20.76 -12.54 -2.37
C ASN A 282 21.85 -11.85 -3.21
N ASN A 283 21.83 -10.53 -3.34
CA ASN A 283 22.76 -9.78 -4.19
C ASN A 283 23.27 -8.51 -3.47
N PRO A 284 24.03 -8.65 -2.36
CA PRO A 284 24.44 -7.51 -1.54
C PRO A 284 25.23 -6.45 -2.34
N HIS A 285 25.98 -6.87 -3.37
CA HIS A 285 26.78 -5.97 -4.22
C HIS A 285 26.01 -5.26 -5.34
N LYS A 286 24.77 -5.67 -5.66
CA LYS A 286 23.92 -5.00 -6.66
C LYS A 286 22.84 -4.12 -6.04
N ALA A 287 22.63 -4.23 -4.73
CA ALA A 287 21.45 -3.69 -4.08
C ALA A 287 21.52 -2.17 -3.82
N ILE A 288 22.69 -1.53 -3.89
CA ILE A 288 22.81 -0.10 -3.61
C ILE A 288 23.96 0.50 -4.45
N ASN A 289 23.62 1.14 -5.57
CA ASN A 289 24.55 1.92 -6.40
C ASN A 289 24.19 3.41 -6.24
N TRP A 290 24.92 4.12 -5.37
CA TRP A 290 24.93 5.59 -5.36
C TRP A 290 26.28 6.03 -5.93
N GLU A 291 26.42 6.04 -7.26
CA GLU A 291 27.57 6.70 -7.89
C GLU A 291 27.38 8.22 -7.75
N ILE A 292 28.11 8.84 -6.83
CA ILE A 292 28.30 10.29 -6.81
C ILE A 292 29.51 10.56 -7.71
N GLU A 293 29.30 11.23 -8.83
CA GLU A 293 30.41 11.66 -9.70
C GLU A 293 31.30 12.67 -8.95
N GLY A 294 32.62 12.46 -9.02
CA GLY A 294 33.71 13.40 -8.63
C GLY A 294 33.47 14.35 -7.46
N VAL A 295 33.93 13.98 -6.25
CA VAL A 295 33.85 14.83 -5.04
C VAL A 295 35.22 15.36 -4.60
N ASP A 296 35.25 16.56 -3.99
CA ASP A 296 36.48 17.20 -3.54
C ASP A 296 36.95 16.69 -2.17
N MET A 297 36.01 16.34 -1.29
CA MET A 297 36.33 15.87 0.05
C MET A 297 35.17 15.09 0.66
N VAL A 298 35.49 14.03 1.39
CA VAL A 298 34.52 13.31 2.24
C VAL A 298 35.00 13.35 3.68
N ILE A 299 34.16 13.82 4.60
CA ILE A 299 34.45 13.79 6.03
C ILE A 299 33.69 12.64 6.66
N ILE A 300 34.44 11.72 7.27
CA ILE A 300 33.93 10.53 7.94
C ILE A 300 34.34 10.54 9.41
N LEU A 301 33.52 9.97 10.30
CA LEU A 301 33.90 9.74 11.69
C LEU A 301 34.35 8.30 11.87
N VAL A 302 35.64 8.12 12.15
CA VAL A 302 36.26 6.83 12.42
C VAL A 302 36.41 6.60 13.92
N THR A 303 36.74 5.39 14.34
CA THR A 303 36.87 5.05 15.78
C THR A 303 37.86 5.96 16.53
N THR A 304 38.93 6.37 15.86
CA THR A 304 40.02 7.21 16.40
C THR A 304 39.77 8.72 16.34
N GLY A 305 38.70 9.19 15.67
CA GLY A 305 38.41 10.61 15.52
C GLY A 305 37.73 10.94 14.19
N GLN A 306 37.67 12.22 13.86
CA GLN A 306 37.16 12.68 12.57
C GLN A 306 38.28 12.64 11.53
N MET A 307 37.98 12.14 10.34
CA MET A 307 38.92 11.95 9.25
C MET A 307 38.37 12.61 7.98
N GLY A 308 39.18 13.47 7.36
CA GLY A 308 38.89 14.05 6.05
C GLY A 308 39.62 13.27 4.96
N VAL A 309 38.89 12.80 3.96
CA VAL A 309 39.41 12.07 2.81
C VAL A 309 39.44 13.01 1.61
N LEU A 310 40.63 13.25 1.08
CA LEU A 310 40.89 14.12 -0.07
C LEU A 310 41.33 13.28 -1.29
N PRO A 311 41.31 13.83 -2.50
CA PRO A 311 41.92 13.19 -3.67
C PRO A 311 43.36 12.77 -3.37
N ARG A 312 43.74 11.55 -3.78
CA ARG A 312 45.05 10.93 -3.53
C ARG A 312 45.37 10.66 -2.06
N HIS A 313 44.36 10.52 -1.20
CA HIS A 313 44.56 10.06 0.18
C HIS A 313 45.26 8.69 0.22
N VAL A 314 46.02 8.46 1.29
CA VAL A 314 46.67 7.17 1.55
C VAL A 314 45.59 6.08 1.67
N PRO A 315 45.76 4.91 1.02
CA PRO A 315 44.82 3.80 1.13
C PRO A 315 44.70 3.32 2.57
N ILE A 316 43.47 3.17 3.04
CA ILE A 316 43.20 2.76 4.42
C ILE A 316 41.81 2.15 4.52
N ILE A 317 41.66 1.21 5.46
CA ILE A 317 40.38 0.68 5.90
C ILE A 317 40.09 1.29 7.26
N ALA A 318 38.95 1.95 7.40
CA ALA A 318 38.58 2.62 8.64
C ALA A 318 37.22 2.16 9.13
N GLU A 319 37.13 1.79 10.41
CA GLU A 319 35.87 1.49 11.07
C GLU A 319 35.14 2.79 11.41
N LEU A 320 33.88 2.89 10.98
CA LEU A 320 33.04 4.08 11.14
C LEU A 320 32.26 4.04 12.46
N LYS A 321 31.98 5.21 13.03
CA LYS A 321 31.02 5.39 14.12
C LYS A 321 29.69 5.89 13.56
N PRO A 322 28.53 5.52 14.14
CA PRO A 322 27.25 6.04 13.71
C PRO A 322 27.21 7.56 13.93
N ARG A 323 27.20 8.32 12.83
CA ARG A 323 27.18 9.79 12.84
C ARG A 323 27.00 10.34 11.42
N ILE A 324 26.91 11.66 11.34
CA ILE A 324 26.89 12.43 10.11
C ILE A 324 28.22 12.29 9.36
N LEU A 325 28.11 11.86 8.12
CA LEU A 325 29.09 12.00 7.06
C LEU A 325 28.79 13.28 6.26
N SER A 326 29.82 13.99 5.81
CA SER A 326 29.64 15.09 4.86
C SER A 326 30.43 14.87 3.58
N VAL A 327 29.76 15.08 2.45
CA VAL A 327 30.33 15.07 1.10
C VAL A 327 30.42 16.51 0.63
N HIS A 328 31.59 16.92 0.17
CA HIS A 328 31.86 18.28 -0.30
C HIS A 328 32.15 18.27 -1.81
N GLU A 329 31.45 19.14 -2.53
CA GLU A 329 31.62 19.41 -3.96
C GLU A 329 31.68 20.94 -4.15
N GLY A 330 32.90 21.48 -4.26
CA GLY A 330 33.15 22.91 -4.25
C GLY A 330 32.66 23.59 -2.97
N ILE A 331 31.57 24.36 -3.09
CA ILE A 331 30.94 25.10 -1.98
C ILE A 331 29.76 24.30 -1.41
N ASP A 332 29.26 23.31 -2.15
CA ASP A 332 28.10 22.53 -1.76
C ASP A 332 28.50 21.42 -0.79
N VAL A 333 27.72 21.29 0.29
CA VAL A 333 27.94 20.28 1.33
C VAL A 333 26.66 19.48 1.51
N THR A 334 26.75 18.19 1.22
CA THR A 334 25.67 17.24 1.46
C THR A 334 25.99 16.41 2.70
N MET A 335 25.06 16.33 3.64
CA MET A 335 25.23 15.57 4.88
C MET A 335 24.40 14.29 4.84
N TYR A 336 24.92 13.23 5.44
CA TYR A 336 24.26 11.94 5.50
C TYR A 336 24.43 11.34 6.90
N LEU A 337 23.37 10.90 7.55
CA LEU A 337 23.46 10.15 8.80
C LEU A 337 23.75 8.67 8.49
N LEU A 338 24.91 8.19 8.92
CA LEU A 338 25.34 6.80 8.73
C LEU A 338 25.09 5.94 9.97
N SER A 339 24.73 4.69 9.74
CA SER A 339 24.89 3.60 10.72
C SER A 339 26.34 3.07 10.77
N ARG A 340 26.69 2.30 11.81
CA ARG A 340 28.07 1.86 12.09
C ARG A 340 28.53 0.75 11.14
N GLU A 341 29.59 0.98 10.36
CA GLU A 341 30.25 -0.05 9.53
C GLU A 341 31.71 0.35 9.16
N PHE A 342 32.07 0.41 7.86
CA PHE A 342 33.45 0.59 7.37
C PHE A 342 33.53 1.53 6.16
N ALA A 343 34.64 2.25 6.05
CA ALA A 343 35.06 2.98 4.87
C ALA A 343 36.34 2.37 4.29
N PHE A 344 36.36 2.21 2.97
CA PHE A 344 37.52 1.73 2.20
C PHE A 344 38.02 2.86 1.31
N ILE A 345 39.28 3.27 1.52
CA ILE A 345 39.93 4.30 0.72
C ILE A 345 40.97 3.61 -0.16
N HIS A 346 40.80 3.71 -1.47
CA HIS A 346 41.57 2.98 -2.46
C HIS A 346 42.71 3.82 -3.06
N VAL A 347 43.74 3.13 -3.57
CA VAL A 347 44.90 3.74 -4.27
C VAL A 347 44.49 4.63 -5.45
N LYS A 348 43.34 4.33 -6.08
CA LYS A 348 42.82 5.04 -7.24
C LYS A 348 42.00 6.29 -6.88
N SER A 349 42.09 6.79 -5.64
CA SER A 349 41.29 7.93 -5.15
C SER A 349 39.78 7.68 -5.20
N VAL A 350 39.37 6.44 -4.88
CA VAL A 350 37.97 6.03 -4.72
C VAL A 350 37.72 5.77 -3.25
N VAL A 351 36.56 6.19 -2.75
CA VAL A 351 36.13 5.96 -1.36
C VAL A 351 34.82 5.18 -1.39
N ASP A 352 34.84 3.96 -0.88
CA ASP A 352 33.64 3.14 -0.72
C ASP A 352 33.18 3.22 0.73
N ILE A 353 31.93 3.63 0.94
CA ILE A 353 31.34 3.73 2.27
C ILE A 353 30.25 2.69 2.35
N VAL A 354 30.52 1.67 3.15
CA VAL A 354 29.61 0.56 3.38
C VAL A 354 28.93 0.88 4.70
N THR A 355 27.59 0.97 4.67
CA THR A 355 26.77 1.15 5.88
C THR A 355 25.45 0.39 5.73
N ILE A 356 24.88 -0.10 6.84
CA ILE A 356 23.58 -0.78 6.88
C ILE A 356 22.45 0.19 6.50
N GLU A 357 22.51 1.41 7.03
CA GLU A 357 21.57 2.50 6.79
C GLU A 357 22.32 3.81 6.52
N VAL A 358 21.85 4.55 5.52
CA VAL A 358 22.21 5.95 5.30
C VAL A 358 20.95 6.79 5.08
N VAL A 359 20.86 7.95 5.72
CA VAL A 359 19.75 8.89 5.58
C VAL A 359 20.32 10.25 5.15
N PRO A 360 19.84 10.86 4.04
CA PRO A 360 20.25 12.20 3.63
C PRO A 360 19.72 13.31 4.56
#